data_AF-A0A8S1LAW9-F1
#
_entry.id   AF-A0A8S1LAW9-F1
#
_cell.length_a   1.000
_cell.length_b   1.000
_cell.length_c   1.000
_cell.angle_alpha   90.00
_cell.angle_beta   90.00
_cell.angle_gamma   90.00
#
_symmetry.space_group_name_H-M   'P 1'
#
loop_
_entity.id
_entity.type
_entity.pdbx_description
1 polymer ?
#
loop_
_entity_poly.entity_id
_entity_poly.type
_entity_poly.pdbx_seq_one_letter_code
_entity_poly.pdbx_strand_id
1 'polypeptide(L)'
;MIPPTWNEFLEFISDIQDNELDKPLLCQFIKIPNKCMTSIQIKQYFSKDFQKAKIKRSCKWGDREKYFLIWCVSKIIAKLQIKFQEVYLYQVFEKLSNILDLPEQFLLTKWLSLLKYKLKLQPWKQEEDDLLIELRQQYSGPKDWTIITREFIKRSQTVRYPKQIRERFNNVINPNINKNEFNKDEILFIFREAQNKDKNWAGISKIMPGRTDNQIKNVYNSIIRKISNEMRMNYYSEVDEQVIQNLIIQQNNYDPKMISSLLEEFKRKKLCVKTESCSDYSQTSEPYFQGVPFQMACPYISYSPFQFQNIYFCLPQFYLLPHQSQIAIQNFNET
;
A
#
# COMPACT_ATOMS: atom_id res chain seq x y z
N MET A 1 13.46 -32.06 16.21
CA MET A 1 14.85 -32.06 16.71
C MET A 1 15.48 -30.71 16.40
N ILE A 2 16.37 -30.22 17.25
CA ILE A 2 17.10 -28.96 17.02
C ILE A 2 18.17 -29.24 15.95
N PRO A 3 18.27 -28.43 14.88
CA PRO A 3 19.34 -28.59 13.88
C PRO A 3 20.73 -28.45 14.51
N PRO A 4 21.72 -29.29 14.17
CA PRO A 4 23.10 -29.16 14.64
C PRO A 4 23.69 -27.77 14.38
N THR A 5 23.38 -27.20 13.21
CA THR A 5 23.78 -25.85 12.79
C THR A 5 23.34 -24.74 13.75
N TRP A 6 22.27 -24.95 14.52
CA TRP A 6 21.87 -24.00 15.56
C TRP A 6 22.81 -24.02 16.76
N ASN A 7 23.25 -25.20 17.19
CA ASN A 7 24.19 -25.31 18.31
C ASN A 7 25.56 -24.75 17.93
N GLU A 8 26.03 -25.03 16.72
CA GLU A 8 27.24 -24.42 16.15
C GLU A 8 27.14 -22.89 16.11
N PHE A 9 25.96 -22.35 15.75
CA PHE A 9 25.74 -20.91 15.81
C PHE A 9 25.82 -20.35 17.24
N LEU A 10 25.24 -21.04 18.22
CA LEU A 10 25.31 -20.61 19.62
C LEU A 10 26.75 -20.66 20.16
N GLU A 11 27.54 -21.64 19.73
CA GLU A 11 28.97 -21.74 20.05
C GLU A 11 29.77 -20.61 19.38
N PHE A 12 29.50 -20.33 18.10
CA PHE A 12 30.10 -19.23 17.34
C PHE A 12 29.92 -17.86 18.03
N ILE A 13 28.79 -17.62 18.68
CA ILE A 13 28.48 -16.36 19.39
C ILE A 13 28.66 -16.44 20.90
N SER A 14 29.23 -17.52 21.45
CA SER A 14 29.21 -17.83 22.90
C SER A 14 29.72 -16.70 23.79
N ASP A 15 30.78 -16.02 23.38
CA ASP A 15 31.42 -14.87 24.04
C ASP A 15 30.53 -13.61 24.11
N ILE A 16 29.60 -13.45 23.18
CA ILE A 16 28.73 -12.28 23.08
C ILE A 16 27.25 -12.63 23.25
N GLN A 17 26.93 -13.88 23.56
CA GLN A 17 25.58 -14.42 23.47
C GLN A 17 24.61 -13.70 24.41
N ASP A 18 25.04 -13.44 25.63
CA ASP A 18 24.22 -12.83 26.68
C ASP A 18 24.32 -11.30 26.72
N ASN A 19 25.21 -10.70 25.90
CA ASN A 19 25.29 -9.25 25.76
C ASN A 19 23.96 -8.69 25.25
N GLU A 20 23.50 -7.58 25.81
CA GLU A 20 22.32 -6.91 25.28
C GLU A 20 22.57 -6.37 23.87
N LEU A 21 21.51 -6.30 23.07
CA LEU A 21 21.59 -5.62 21.78
C LEU A 21 21.65 -4.10 22.01
N ASP A 22 22.46 -3.40 21.24
CA ASP A 22 22.48 -1.93 21.18
C ASP A 22 21.18 -1.43 20.53
N LYS A 23 20.11 -1.38 21.33
CA LYS A 23 18.78 -0.92 20.89
C LYS A 23 18.84 0.53 20.39
N PRO A 24 19.55 1.49 21.03
CA PRO A 24 19.70 2.84 20.50
C PRO A 24 20.23 2.87 19.05
N LEU A 25 21.31 2.14 18.75
CA LEU A 25 21.87 2.06 17.40
C LEU A 25 20.90 1.37 16.43
N LEU A 26 20.36 0.21 16.81
CA LEU A 26 19.44 -0.56 15.96
C LEU A 26 18.18 0.24 15.61
N CYS A 27 17.63 0.99 16.57
CA CYS A 27 16.49 1.87 16.36
C CYS A 27 16.78 2.98 15.35
N GLN A 28 18.02 3.30 15.00
CA GLN A 28 18.28 4.26 13.92
C GLN A 28 17.90 3.68 12.54
N PHE A 29 18.02 2.36 12.37
CA PHE A 29 17.89 1.69 11.09
C PHE A 29 16.63 0.81 10.95
N ILE A 30 16.22 0.12 12.02
CA ILE A 30 15.10 -0.83 12.01
C ILE A 30 14.00 -0.47 13.00
N LYS A 31 12.80 -0.96 12.73
CA LYS A 31 11.66 -0.95 13.64
C LYS A 31 11.78 -2.15 14.59
N ILE A 32 12.25 -1.89 15.81
CA ILE A 32 12.29 -2.91 16.86
C ILE A 32 10.86 -3.16 17.36
N PRO A 33 10.39 -4.41 17.42
CA PRO A 33 9.09 -4.76 18.01
C PRO A 33 9.01 -4.38 19.50
N ASN A 34 7.80 -4.07 19.98
CA ASN A 34 7.59 -3.70 21.39
C ASN A 34 7.93 -4.86 22.34
N LYS A 35 7.62 -6.10 21.92
CA LYS A 35 7.93 -7.31 22.70
C LYS A 35 9.33 -7.81 22.36
N CYS A 36 10.29 -7.50 23.24
CA CYS A 36 11.64 -8.04 23.19
C CYS A 36 11.74 -9.38 23.93
N MET A 37 12.76 -10.18 23.61
CA MET A 37 13.07 -11.45 24.30
C MET A 37 14.50 -11.42 24.84
N THR A 38 14.74 -12.06 25.98
CA THR A 38 16.09 -12.28 26.52
C THR A 38 16.80 -13.42 25.76
N SER A 39 18.13 -13.54 25.88
CA SER A 39 18.88 -14.63 25.25
C SER A 39 18.37 -16.02 25.67
N ILE A 40 17.93 -16.18 26.92
CA ILE A 40 17.29 -17.41 27.42
C ILE A 40 15.96 -17.66 26.71
N GLN A 41 15.10 -16.64 26.60
CA GLN A 41 13.81 -16.75 25.93
C GLN A 41 13.96 -17.05 24.43
N ILE A 42 15.01 -16.54 23.78
CA ILE A 42 15.34 -16.81 22.38
C ILE A 42 15.71 -18.29 22.16
N LYS A 43 16.59 -18.83 23.00
CA LYS A 43 16.94 -20.26 22.97
C LYS A 43 15.70 -21.13 23.13
N GLN A 44 14.84 -20.80 24.10
CA GLN A 44 13.58 -21.52 24.33
C GLN A 44 12.62 -21.41 23.12
N TYR A 45 12.50 -20.21 22.55
CA TYR A 45 11.64 -19.95 21.39
C TYR A 45 12.08 -20.77 20.16
N PHE A 46 13.38 -20.82 19.87
CA PHE A 46 13.88 -21.62 18.74
C PHE A 46 13.55 -23.11 18.90
N SER A 47 13.84 -23.66 20.08
CA SER A 47 13.66 -25.09 20.38
C SER A 47 12.20 -25.53 20.40
N LYS A 48 11.27 -24.68 20.87
CA LYS A 48 9.87 -25.07 21.12
C LYS A 48 8.88 -24.58 20.07
N ASP A 49 9.06 -23.35 19.58
CA ASP A 49 8.03 -22.62 18.85
C ASP A 49 8.43 -22.37 17.38
N PHE A 50 9.66 -21.92 17.14
CA PHE A 50 10.10 -21.51 15.80
C PHE A 50 10.09 -22.67 14.79
N GLN A 51 10.62 -23.84 15.20
CA GLN A 51 10.63 -25.04 14.36
C GLN A 51 9.22 -25.51 14.00
N LYS A 52 8.24 -25.33 14.90
CA LYS A 52 6.82 -25.64 14.62
C LYS A 52 6.20 -24.60 13.68
N ALA A 53 6.55 -23.32 13.84
CA ALA A 53 6.05 -22.23 13.00
C ALA A 53 6.58 -22.33 11.56
N LYS A 54 7.81 -22.82 11.35
CA LYS A 54 8.42 -23.05 10.04
C LYS A 54 7.57 -23.94 9.14
N ILE A 55 6.90 -24.96 9.71
CA ILE A 55 6.03 -25.89 8.99
C ILE A 55 4.82 -25.18 8.37
N LYS A 56 4.37 -24.05 8.95
CA LYS A 56 3.17 -23.33 8.50
C LYS A 56 3.39 -22.32 7.37
N ARG A 57 4.64 -22.12 6.87
CA ARG A 57 5.15 -21.34 5.69
C ARG A 57 4.45 -20.05 5.18
N SER A 58 3.35 -19.60 5.76
CA SER A 58 2.42 -18.59 5.23
C SER A 58 2.28 -17.35 6.13
N CYS A 59 2.76 -17.36 7.38
CA CYS A 59 2.37 -16.30 8.31
C CYS A 59 3.13 -14.98 8.13
N LYS A 60 2.35 -13.89 8.20
CA LYS A 60 2.82 -12.56 8.59
C LYS A 60 3.57 -12.71 9.92
N TRP A 61 4.86 -12.44 9.93
CA TRP A 61 5.69 -12.54 11.13
C TRP A 61 5.17 -11.59 12.21
N GLY A 62 4.96 -12.12 13.41
CA GLY A 62 4.62 -11.36 14.60
C GLY A 62 5.87 -10.76 15.23
N ASP A 63 5.69 -10.14 16.40
CA ASP A 63 6.78 -9.44 17.08
C ASP A 63 7.88 -10.39 17.58
N ARG A 64 7.54 -11.62 17.97
CA ARG A 64 8.52 -12.63 18.40
C ARG A 64 9.41 -13.09 17.25
N GLU A 65 8.82 -13.42 16.09
CA GLU A 65 9.58 -13.84 14.90
C GLU A 65 10.51 -12.72 14.41
N LYS A 66 10.00 -11.48 14.38
CA LYS A 66 10.80 -10.31 14.00
C LYS A 66 11.95 -10.08 14.97
N TYR A 67 11.68 -10.10 16.27
CA TYR A 67 12.72 -9.88 17.27
C TYR A 67 13.77 -10.99 17.25
N PHE A 68 13.35 -12.24 17.03
CA PHE A 68 14.24 -13.37 16.86
C PHE A 68 15.21 -13.18 15.67
N LEU A 69 14.70 -12.76 14.51
CA LEU A 69 15.57 -12.44 13.37
C LEU A 69 16.49 -11.27 13.65
N ILE A 70 15.98 -10.20 14.29
CA ILE A 70 16.80 -9.05 14.69
C ILE A 70 17.97 -9.51 15.55
N TRP A 71 17.70 -10.32 16.57
CA TRP A 71 18.75 -10.84 17.44
C TRP A 71 19.76 -11.69 16.68
N CYS A 72 19.33 -12.63 15.84
CA CYS A 72 20.26 -13.49 15.10
C CYS A 72 21.18 -12.66 14.18
N VAL A 73 20.59 -11.73 13.40
CA VAL A 73 21.36 -10.85 12.51
C VAL A 73 22.30 -9.96 13.32
N SER A 74 21.82 -9.31 14.39
CA SER A 74 22.64 -8.44 15.23
C SER A 74 23.81 -9.17 15.90
N LYS A 75 23.64 -10.44 16.30
CA LYS A 75 24.74 -11.24 16.86
C LYS A 75 25.80 -11.58 15.84
N ILE A 76 25.41 -11.91 14.60
CA ILE A 76 26.38 -12.13 13.52
C ILE A 76 27.14 -10.83 13.19
N ILE A 77 26.43 -9.70 13.10
CA ILE A 77 27.02 -8.39 12.86
C ILE A 77 28.06 -8.05 13.93
N ALA A 78 27.69 -8.22 15.20
CA ALA A 78 28.58 -7.94 16.33
C ALA A 78 29.81 -8.86 16.32
N LYS A 79 29.61 -10.16 16.08
CA LYS A 79 30.70 -11.14 16.07
C LYS A 79 31.70 -10.90 14.94
N LEU A 80 31.21 -10.54 13.75
CA LEU A 80 32.03 -10.27 12.58
C LEU A 80 32.48 -8.81 12.47
N GLN A 81 32.11 -7.95 13.45
CA GLN A 81 32.42 -6.52 13.47
C GLN A 81 31.99 -5.77 12.19
N ILE A 82 30.85 -6.17 11.62
CA ILE A 82 30.30 -5.58 10.39
C ILE A 82 29.55 -4.29 10.72
N LYS A 83 29.61 -3.28 9.85
CA LYS A 83 28.72 -2.12 9.97
C LYS A 83 27.30 -2.50 9.58
N PHE A 84 26.29 -2.02 10.33
CA PHE A 84 24.88 -2.37 10.08
C PHE A 84 24.41 -2.11 8.64
N GLN A 85 24.94 -1.09 7.98
CA GLN A 85 24.61 -0.72 6.60
C GLN A 85 25.17 -1.73 5.58
N GLU A 86 26.27 -2.41 5.92
CA GLU A 86 27.01 -3.31 5.04
C GLU A 86 26.55 -4.77 5.16
N VAL A 87 25.54 -5.07 5.98
CA VAL A 87 25.05 -6.43 6.27
C VAL A 87 24.82 -7.28 5.02
N TYR A 88 24.39 -6.65 3.93
CA TYR A 88 24.10 -7.31 2.66
C TYR A 88 25.35 -7.72 1.87
N LEU A 89 26.51 -7.13 2.18
CA LEU A 89 27.78 -7.42 1.52
C LEU A 89 28.47 -8.67 2.07
N TYR A 90 28.16 -9.04 3.32
CA TYR A 90 28.87 -10.09 4.07
C TYR A 90 28.13 -11.44 4.15
N GLN A 91 27.25 -11.74 3.20
CA GLN A 91 26.53 -13.03 3.11
C GLN A 91 25.84 -13.47 4.42
N VAL A 92 25.41 -12.50 5.25
CA VAL A 92 24.83 -12.78 6.58
C VAL A 92 23.56 -13.64 6.45
N PHE A 93 22.75 -13.38 5.42
CA PHE A 93 21.51 -14.13 5.18
C PHE A 93 21.75 -15.54 4.64
N GLU A 94 22.86 -15.77 3.93
CA GLU A 94 23.25 -17.11 3.48
C GLU A 94 23.67 -17.96 4.68
N LYS A 95 24.49 -17.40 5.59
CA LYS A 95 24.82 -18.05 6.87
C LYS A 95 23.56 -18.37 7.68
N LEU A 96 22.66 -17.40 7.83
CA LEU A 96 21.39 -17.60 8.55
C LEU A 96 20.46 -18.61 7.86
N SER A 97 20.49 -18.68 6.53
CA SER A 97 19.74 -19.67 5.76
C SER A 97 20.10 -21.09 6.20
N ASN A 98 21.41 -21.36 6.35
CA ASN A 98 21.92 -22.65 6.79
C ASN A 98 21.64 -22.93 8.27
N ILE A 99 21.74 -21.90 9.13
CA ILE A 99 21.50 -22.02 10.58
C ILE A 99 20.02 -22.30 10.87
N LEU A 100 19.11 -21.57 10.22
CA LEU A 100 17.67 -21.65 10.46
C LEU A 100 16.96 -22.68 9.58
N ASP A 101 17.67 -23.20 8.57
CA ASP A 101 17.14 -24.03 7.49
C ASP A 101 15.89 -23.36 6.86
N LEU A 102 16.07 -22.11 6.44
CA LEU A 102 15.05 -21.28 5.80
C LEU A 102 15.66 -20.65 4.55
N PRO A 103 14.90 -20.47 3.45
CA PRO A 103 15.46 -19.84 2.25
C PRO A 103 16.06 -18.47 2.57
N GLU A 104 17.33 -18.23 2.21
CA GLU A 104 18.04 -16.94 2.31
C GLU A 104 17.12 -15.78 1.94
N GLN A 105 16.48 -15.92 0.79
CA GLN A 105 15.63 -14.91 0.20
C GLN A 105 14.40 -14.55 1.05
N PHE A 106 13.85 -15.54 1.74
CA PHE A 106 12.75 -15.33 2.67
C PHE A 106 13.24 -14.47 3.84
N LEU A 107 14.40 -14.80 4.42
CA LEU A 107 15.01 -14.04 5.51
C LEU A 107 15.35 -12.61 5.10
N LEU A 108 15.95 -12.42 3.91
CA LEU A 108 16.26 -11.11 3.35
C LEU A 108 15.00 -10.25 3.22
N THR A 109 13.91 -10.82 2.69
CA THR A 109 12.64 -10.10 2.55
C THR A 109 12.07 -9.69 3.92
N LYS A 110 12.16 -10.55 4.93
CA LYS A 110 11.73 -10.23 6.30
C LYS A 110 12.60 -9.14 6.91
N TRP A 111 13.91 -9.22 6.75
CA TRP A 111 14.85 -8.20 7.23
C TRP A 111 14.59 -6.83 6.60
N LEU A 112 14.49 -6.77 5.28
CA LEU A 112 14.19 -5.54 4.55
C LEU A 112 12.85 -4.91 5.00
N SER A 113 11.89 -5.72 5.43
CA SER A 113 10.59 -5.23 5.92
C SER A 113 10.68 -4.51 7.27
N LEU A 114 11.76 -4.75 8.04
CA LEU A 114 12.02 -4.13 9.34
C LEU A 114 12.68 -2.75 9.22
N LEU A 115 13.33 -2.46 8.10
CA LEU A 115 14.01 -1.18 7.89
C LEU A 115 13.06 0.01 7.98
N LYS A 116 13.54 1.09 8.60
CA LYS A 116 12.79 2.34 8.75
C LYS A 116 12.56 3.05 7.41
N TYR A 117 11.47 3.82 7.35
CA TYR A 117 10.99 4.49 6.14
C TYR A 117 11.98 5.48 5.52
N LYS A 118 12.88 6.10 6.30
CA LYS A 118 13.88 7.04 5.77
C LYS A 118 14.80 6.41 4.70
N LEU A 119 15.03 5.09 4.77
CA LEU A 119 15.78 4.35 3.74
C LEU A 119 14.98 4.14 2.44
N LYS A 120 13.65 4.33 2.47
CA LYS A 120 12.76 4.18 1.30
C LYS A 120 12.70 5.44 0.41
N LEU A 121 13.32 6.54 0.83
CA LEU A 121 13.22 7.85 0.16
C LEU A 121 14.45 8.23 -0.65
N GLN A 122 15.46 7.36 -0.77
CA GLN A 122 16.67 7.70 -1.53
C GLN A 122 16.33 7.90 -3.02
N PRO A 123 16.84 8.97 -3.66
CA PRO A 123 16.67 9.16 -5.10
C PRO A 123 17.39 8.03 -5.85
N TRP A 124 16.85 7.61 -7.00
CA TRP A 124 17.48 6.63 -7.87
C TRP A 124 18.61 7.29 -8.65
N LYS A 125 19.79 6.69 -8.64
CA LYS A 125 20.92 7.11 -9.47
C LYS A 125 20.84 6.45 -10.85
N GLN A 126 21.52 7.03 -11.84
CA GLN A 126 21.54 6.46 -13.18
C GLN A 126 22.21 5.07 -13.20
N GLU A 127 23.29 4.89 -12.42
CA GLU A 127 23.98 3.60 -12.33
C GLU A 127 23.09 2.50 -11.74
N GLU A 128 22.17 2.88 -10.83
CA GLU A 128 21.16 1.96 -10.31
C GLU A 128 20.13 1.58 -11.37
N ASP A 129 19.69 2.54 -12.19
CA ASP A 129 18.74 2.26 -13.26
C ASP A 129 19.34 1.33 -14.32
N ASP A 130 20.58 1.59 -14.73
CA ASP A 130 21.29 0.78 -15.73
C ASP A 130 21.47 -0.68 -15.24
N LEU A 131 21.90 -0.84 -13.98
CA LEU A 131 22.01 -2.15 -13.34
C LEU A 131 20.66 -2.86 -13.26
N LEU A 132 19.58 -2.14 -12.94
CA LEU A 132 18.26 -2.76 -12.84
C LEU A 132 17.73 -3.19 -14.22
N ILE A 133 18.04 -2.45 -15.28
CA ILE A 133 17.73 -2.86 -16.66
C ILE A 133 18.48 -4.14 -17.01
N GLU A 134 19.79 -4.18 -16.75
CA GLU A 134 20.64 -5.36 -16.98
C GLU A 134 20.10 -6.60 -16.25
N LEU A 135 19.84 -6.47 -14.95
CA LEU A 135 19.31 -7.57 -14.14
C LEU A 135 17.94 -8.04 -14.63
N ARG A 136 17.09 -7.13 -15.11
CA ARG A 136 15.76 -7.50 -15.63
C ARG A 136 15.83 -8.20 -16.98
N GLN A 137 16.85 -7.91 -17.79
CA GLN A 137 17.14 -8.66 -19.02
C GLN A 137 17.62 -10.08 -18.71
N GLN A 138 18.47 -10.23 -17.68
CA GLN A 138 18.96 -11.53 -17.23
C GLN A 138 17.86 -12.40 -16.59
N TYR A 139 16.96 -11.78 -15.81
CA TYR A 139 15.89 -12.46 -15.08
C TYR A 139 14.51 -11.97 -15.55
N SER A 140 13.97 -12.61 -16.60
CA SER A 140 12.76 -12.15 -17.31
C SER A 140 11.44 -12.61 -16.68
N GLY A 141 11.46 -13.60 -15.77
CA GLY A 141 10.26 -14.17 -15.18
C GLY A 141 9.43 -13.18 -14.34
N PRO A 142 8.10 -13.35 -14.28
CA PRO A 142 7.22 -12.46 -13.52
C PRO A 142 7.41 -12.58 -11.99
N LYS A 143 7.98 -13.68 -11.51
CA LYS A 143 8.26 -13.95 -10.09
C LYS A 143 9.70 -13.61 -9.68
N ASP A 144 10.53 -13.18 -10.63
CA ASP A 144 11.98 -13.05 -10.43
C ASP A 144 12.39 -11.75 -9.73
N TRP A 145 11.45 -10.83 -9.47
CA TRP A 145 11.71 -9.58 -8.74
C TRP A 145 12.46 -9.78 -7.43
N THR A 146 12.18 -10.91 -6.79
CA THR A 146 12.81 -11.33 -5.55
C THR A 146 14.31 -11.62 -5.76
N ILE A 147 14.68 -12.34 -6.81
CA ILE A 147 16.08 -12.63 -7.19
C ILE A 147 16.77 -11.35 -7.65
N ILE A 148 16.11 -10.57 -8.52
CA ILE A 148 16.60 -9.27 -9.00
C ILE A 148 16.94 -8.37 -7.82
N THR A 149 16.09 -8.34 -6.78
CA THR A 149 16.35 -7.51 -5.58
C THR A 149 17.65 -7.89 -4.88
N ARG A 150 17.93 -9.19 -4.74
CA ARG A 150 19.14 -9.67 -4.08
C ARG A 150 20.38 -9.30 -4.90
N GLU A 151 20.37 -9.61 -6.20
CA GLU A 151 21.50 -9.27 -7.07
C GLU A 151 21.72 -7.76 -7.16
N PHE A 152 20.63 -6.99 -7.20
CA PHE A 152 20.67 -5.54 -7.19
C PHE A 152 21.38 -5.03 -5.93
N ILE A 153 20.93 -5.41 -4.74
CA ILE A 153 21.53 -4.95 -3.48
C ILE A 153 23.01 -5.34 -3.38
N LYS A 154 23.35 -6.56 -3.83
CA LYS A 154 24.73 -7.07 -3.83
C LYS A 154 25.65 -6.25 -4.73
N ARG A 155 25.18 -5.84 -5.91
CA ARG A 155 25.98 -5.13 -6.93
C ARG A 155 25.97 -3.61 -6.77
N SER A 156 24.82 -3.01 -6.44
CA SER A 156 24.67 -1.56 -6.27
C SER A 156 25.19 -1.07 -4.92
N GLN A 157 25.29 -1.96 -3.92
CA GLN A 157 25.55 -1.63 -2.52
C GLN A 157 24.51 -0.65 -1.93
N THR A 158 23.36 -0.48 -2.60
CA THR A 158 22.24 0.34 -2.15
C THR A 158 21.07 -0.54 -1.74
N VAL A 159 20.44 -0.20 -0.63
CA VAL A 159 19.32 -0.98 -0.10
C VAL A 159 18.02 -0.49 -0.71
N ARG A 160 17.47 -1.26 -1.66
CA ARG A 160 16.15 -1.02 -2.26
C ARG A 160 15.19 -2.15 -1.92
N TYR A 161 13.97 -1.81 -1.54
CA TYR A 161 12.94 -2.81 -1.24
C TYR A 161 12.43 -3.48 -2.53
N PRO A 162 12.02 -4.77 -2.53
CA PRO A 162 11.54 -5.44 -3.74
C PRO A 162 10.41 -4.70 -4.45
N LYS A 163 9.50 -4.08 -3.68
CA LYS A 163 8.45 -3.23 -4.22
C LYS A 163 9.01 -2.02 -4.97
N GLN A 164 10.01 -1.34 -4.42
CA GLN A 164 10.61 -0.15 -5.04
C GLN A 164 11.32 -0.51 -6.34
N ILE A 165 12.08 -1.61 -6.35
CA ILE A 165 12.77 -2.12 -7.54
C ILE A 165 11.75 -2.42 -8.64
N ARG A 166 10.71 -3.18 -8.32
CA ARG A 166 9.65 -3.52 -9.27
C ARG A 166 8.92 -2.28 -9.80
N GLU A 167 8.55 -1.36 -8.92
CA GLU A 167 7.86 -0.12 -9.30
C GLU A 167 8.76 0.79 -10.15
N ARG A 168 10.05 0.89 -9.83
CA ARG A 168 11.01 1.67 -10.62
C ARG A 168 11.10 1.13 -12.04
N PHE A 169 11.29 -0.19 -12.19
CA PHE A 169 11.33 -0.82 -13.49
C PHE A 169 10.01 -0.61 -14.25
N ASN A 170 8.89 -1.07 -13.67
CA ASN A 170 7.61 -1.11 -14.38
C ASN A 170 7.03 0.25 -14.73
N ASN A 171 7.37 1.32 -14.00
CA ASN A 171 6.77 2.63 -14.18
C ASN A 171 7.70 3.70 -14.77
N VAL A 172 9.02 3.47 -14.80
CA VAL A 172 9.98 4.53 -15.19
C VAL A 172 10.99 4.07 -16.23
N ILE A 173 11.72 2.97 -15.95
CA ILE A 173 12.92 2.62 -16.72
C ILE A 173 12.73 1.43 -17.66
N ASN A 174 11.58 0.76 -17.65
CA ASN A 174 11.28 -0.26 -18.64
C ASN A 174 11.33 0.36 -20.05
N PRO A 175 12.15 -0.18 -20.98
CA PRO A 175 12.34 0.39 -22.31
C PRO A 175 11.05 0.42 -23.14
N ASN A 176 10.07 -0.42 -22.80
CA ASN A 176 8.78 -0.46 -23.47
C ASN A 176 7.83 0.68 -23.05
N ILE A 177 8.23 1.53 -22.09
CA ILE A 177 7.40 2.66 -21.64
C ILE A 177 7.51 3.81 -22.62
N ASN A 178 6.36 4.26 -23.11
CA ASN A 178 6.25 5.49 -23.87
C ASN A 178 6.28 6.71 -22.92
N LYS A 179 7.30 7.54 -23.09
CA LYS A 179 7.54 8.77 -22.30
C LYS A 179 6.98 10.04 -22.95
N ASN A 180 6.44 9.94 -24.18
CA ASN A 180 5.85 11.08 -24.86
C ASN A 180 4.56 11.53 -24.16
N GLU A 181 4.13 12.76 -24.43
CA GLU A 181 2.88 13.28 -23.89
C GLU A 181 1.68 12.44 -24.37
N PHE A 182 0.60 12.45 -23.59
CA PHE A 182 -0.65 11.81 -23.98
C PHE A 182 -1.34 12.65 -25.05
N ASN A 183 -1.70 12.02 -26.15
CA ASN A 183 -2.48 12.69 -27.18
C ASN A 183 -3.96 12.81 -26.77
N LYS A 184 -4.72 13.63 -27.51
CA LYS A 184 -6.12 13.91 -27.21
C LYS A 184 -6.97 12.62 -27.19
N ASP A 185 -6.76 11.74 -28.16
CA ASP A 185 -7.52 10.51 -28.33
C ASP A 185 -7.22 9.50 -27.22
N GLU A 186 -5.95 9.38 -26.80
CA GLU A 186 -5.53 8.58 -25.66
C GLU A 186 -6.21 9.06 -24.37
N ILE A 187 -6.27 10.38 -24.14
CA ILE A 187 -6.93 10.95 -22.96
C ILE A 187 -8.43 10.63 -22.97
N LEU A 188 -9.11 10.90 -24.09
CA LEU A 188 -10.55 10.62 -24.23
C LEU A 188 -10.85 9.13 -24.06
N PHE A 189 -9.98 8.27 -24.59
CA PHE A 189 -10.06 6.83 -24.42
C PHE A 189 -9.94 6.41 -22.96
N ILE A 190 -9.00 6.99 -22.20
CA ILE A 190 -8.86 6.74 -20.76
C ILE A 190 -10.16 7.06 -20.03
N PHE A 191 -10.81 8.19 -20.33
CA PHE A 191 -12.07 8.56 -19.68
C PHE A 191 -13.22 7.59 -20.01
N ARG A 192 -13.34 7.15 -21.26
CA ARG A 192 -14.34 6.14 -21.67
C ARG A 192 -14.10 4.81 -20.98
N GLU A 193 -12.85 4.33 -20.96
CA GLU A 193 -12.53 3.03 -20.37
C GLU A 193 -12.55 3.05 -18.84
N ALA A 194 -12.23 4.19 -18.21
CA ALA A 194 -12.34 4.35 -16.76
C ALA A 194 -13.79 4.18 -16.28
N GLN A 195 -14.77 4.64 -17.08
CA GLN A 195 -16.20 4.41 -16.84
C GLN A 195 -16.59 2.94 -17.05
N ASN A 196 -16.13 2.31 -18.14
CA ASN A 196 -16.49 0.93 -18.47
C ASN A 196 -15.87 -0.12 -17.53
N LYS A 197 -14.72 0.18 -16.92
CA LYS A 197 -13.91 -0.78 -16.16
C LYS A 197 -13.71 -0.41 -14.70
N ASP A 198 -14.55 0.48 -14.15
CA ASP A 198 -14.48 0.93 -12.76
C ASP A 198 -13.05 1.36 -12.34
N LYS A 199 -12.39 2.16 -13.18
CA LYS A 199 -11.01 2.63 -12.96
C LYS A 199 -9.98 1.51 -12.78
N ASN A 200 -10.18 0.36 -13.41
CA ASN A 200 -9.17 -0.71 -13.48
C ASN A 200 -7.97 -0.30 -14.36
N TRP A 201 -7.07 0.52 -13.81
CA TRP A 201 -5.90 1.07 -14.52
C TRP A 201 -5.01 -0.01 -15.14
N ALA A 202 -4.84 -1.15 -14.47
CA ALA A 202 -4.07 -2.28 -14.98
C ALA A 202 -4.77 -2.99 -16.14
N GLY A 203 -6.10 -2.95 -16.20
CA GLY A 203 -6.88 -3.40 -17.36
C GLY A 203 -6.77 -2.44 -18.55
N ILE A 204 -6.75 -1.13 -18.28
CA ILE A 204 -6.63 -0.08 -19.31
C ILE A 204 -5.21 -0.01 -19.87
N SER A 205 -4.17 -0.24 -19.06
CA SER A 205 -2.79 -0.26 -19.56
C SER A 205 -2.53 -1.40 -20.54
N LYS A 206 -3.22 -2.55 -20.41
CA LYS A 206 -3.09 -3.68 -21.34
C LYS A 206 -3.54 -3.38 -22.77
N ILE A 207 -4.42 -2.39 -22.95
CA ILE A 207 -4.96 -1.97 -24.25
C ILE A 207 -4.31 -0.68 -24.77
N MET A 208 -3.48 -0.01 -23.95
CA MET A 208 -2.74 1.19 -24.34
C MET A 208 -1.24 0.87 -24.43
N PRO A 209 -0.71 0.48 -25.60
CA PRO A 209 0.66 0.01 -25.73
C PRO A 209 1.66 1.05 -25.26
N GLY A 210 2.59 0.63 -24.40
CA GLY A 210 3.62 1.48 -23.81
C GLY A 210 3.14 2.46 -22.73
N ARG A 211 1.84 2.51 -22.40
CA ARG A 211 1.34 3.30 -21.26
C ARG A 211 1.22 2.42 -20.03
N THR A 212 1.74 2.90 -18.91
CA THR A 212 1.66 2.21 -17.61
C THR A 212 0.35 2.56 -16.91
N ASP A 213 -0.13 1.66 -16.04
CA ASP A 213 -1.29 1.90 -15.18
C ASP A 213 -1.10 3.15 -14.31
N ASN A 214 0.14 3.40 -13.87
CA ASN A 214 0.47 4.60 -13.13
C ASN A 214 0.38 5.88 -13.98
N GLN A 215 0.87 5.88 -15.22
CA GLN A 215 0.74 7.03 -16.13
C GLN A 215 -0.74 7.34 -16.40
N ILE A 216 -1.54 6.32 -16.71
CA ILE A 216 -2.97 6.45 -17.01
C ILE A 216 -3.72 7.07 -15.82
N LYS A 217 -3.55 6.49 -14.63
CA LYS A 217 -4.13 7.01 -13.38
C LYS A 217 -3.70 8.46 -13.13
N ASN A 218 -2.43 8.80 -13.36
CA ASN A 218 -1.90 10.14 -13.12
C ASN A 218 -2.51 11.18 -14.07
N VAL A 219 -2.65 10.86 -15.35
CA VAL A 219 -3.29 11.74 -16.34
C VAL A 219 -4.74 12.00 -15.96
N TYR A 220 -5.48 10.92 -15.71
CA TYR A 220 -6.88 10.98 -15.29
C TYR A 220 -7.05 11.88 -14.05
N ASN A 221 -6.33 11.58 -12.97
CA ASN A 221 -6.38 12.37 -11.72
C ASN A 221 -5.91 13.81 -11.92
N SER A 222 -4.95 14.05 -12.80
CA SER A 222 -4.48 15.40 -13.11
C SER A 222 -5.57 16.23 -13.76
N ILE A 223 -6.36 15.65 -14.67
CA ILE A 223 -7.44 16.36 -15.37
C ILE A 223 -8.61 16.62 -14.41
N ILE A 224 -9.05 15.59 -13.67
CA ILE A 224 -10.12 15.75 -12.66
C ILE A 224 -9.75 16.85 -11.65
N ARG A 225 -8.51 16.84 -11.14
CA ARG A 225 -8.04 17.86 -10.19
C ARG A 225 -7.99 19.26 -10.79
N LYS A 226 -7.59 19.41 -12.06
CA LYS A 226 -7.61 20.72 -12.74
C LYS A 226 -9.04 21.27 -12.81
N ILE A 227 -10.01 20.43 -13.19
CA ILE A 227 -11.44 20.80 -13.23
C ILE A 227 -11.96 21.15 -11.82
N SER A 228 -11.64 20.33 -10.82
CA SER A 228 -12.01 20.59 -9.42
C SER A 228 -11.45 21.94 -8.91
N ASN A 229 -10.21 22.27 -9.30
CA ASN A 229 -9.56 23.52 -8.91
C ASN A 229 -10.19 24.74 -9.57
N GLU A 230 -10.55 24.66 -10.86
CA GLU A 230 -11.28 25.72 -11.57
C GLU A 230 -12.63 26.00 -10.88
N MET A 231 -13.31 24.94 -10.44
CA MET A 231 -14.56 25.02 -9.66
C MET A 231 -14.37 25.50 -8.21
N ARG A 232 -13.12 25.71 -7.75
CA ARG A 232 -12.76 26.01 -6.35
C ARG A 232 -13.30 24.99 -5.35
N MET A 233 -13.34 23.72 -5.74
CA MET A 233 -13.79 22.63 -4.88
C MET A 233 -12.60 22.07 -4.07
N ASN A 234 -12.69 22.14 -2.74
CA ASN A 234 -11.70 21.52 -1.83
C ASN A 234 -11.78 19.99 -1.84
N TYR A 235 -12.93 19.45 -2.21
CA TYR A 235 -13.19 18.02 -2.32
C TYR A 235 -14.25 17.80 -3.42
N TYR A 236 -14.07 16.79 -4.26
CA TYR A 236 -15.07 16.33 -5.22
C TYR A 236 -15.59 14.95 -4.80
N SER A 237 -16.89 14.76 -4.89
CA SER A 237 -17.52 13.47 -4.60
C SER A 237 -17.35 12.50 -5.78
N GLU A 238 -17.57 11.20 -5.54
CA GLU A 238 -17.64 10.20 -6.61
C GLU A 238 -18.71 10.55 -7.66
N VAL A 239 -19.81 11.19 -7.22
CA VAL A 239 -20.87 11.67 -8.12
C VAL A 239 -20.37 12.81 -9.00
N ASP A 240 -19.65 13.79 -8.44
CA ASP A 240 -19.05 14.87 -9.22
C ASP A 240 -18.08 14.33 -10.27
N GLU A 241 -17.27 13.34 -9.87
CA GLU A 241 -16.33 12.69 -10.76
C GLU A 241 -17.04 12.00 -11.94
N GLN A 242 -18.14 11.30 -11.68
CA GLN A 242 -18.94 10.66 -12.74
C GLN A 242 -19.56 11.68 -13.69
N VAL A 243 -20.05 12.81 -13.17
CA VAL A 243 -20.58 13.90 -14.01
C VAL A 243 -19.47 14.49 -14.87
N ILE A 244 -18.29 14.75 -14.31
CA ILE A 244 -17.13 15.25 -15.05
C ILE A 244 -16.75 14.27 -16.17
N GLN A 245 -16.64 12.98 -15.87
CA GLN A 245 -16.36 11.95 -16.88
C GLN A 245 -17.37 11.99 -18.03
N ASN A 246 -18.67 12.04 -17.71
CA ASN A 246 -19.73 12.09 -18.72
C ASN A 246 -19.64 13.33 -19.60
N LEU A 247 -19.38 14.50 -19.00
CA LEU A 247 -19.22 15.76 -19.74
C LEU A 247 -18.01 15.68 -20.70
N ILE A 248 -16.89 15.11 -20.26
CA ILE A 248 -15.69 14.95 -21.10
C ILE A 248 -15.99 14.06 -22.32
N ILE A 249 -16.70 12.94 -22.09
CA ILE A 249 -17.05 11.99 -23.14
C ILE A 249 -18.02 12.63 -24.15
N GLN A 250 -19.05 13.33 -23.67
CA GLN A 250 -20.06 13.99 -24.50
C GLN A 250 -19.47 15.15 -25.33
N GLN A 251 -18.62 15.97 -24.72
CA GLN A 251 -18.02 17.12 -25.40
C GLN A 251 -16.82 16.75 -26.28
N ASN A 252 -16.34 15.51 -26.17
CA ASN A 252 -15.11 15.04 -26.82
C ASN A 252 -13.93 16.01 -26.56
N ASN A 253 -13.89 16.56 -25.35
CA ASN A 253 -12.96 17.60 -24.91
C ASN A 253 -12.73 17.47 -23.40
N TYR A 254 -11.52 17.79 -22.94
CA TYR A 254 -11.12 17.74 -21.54
C TYR A 254 -10.55 19.08 -21.04
N ASP A 255 -10.77 20.18 -21.79
CA ASP A 255 -10.36 21.51 -21.35
C ASP A 255 -10.97 21.85 -19.97
N PRO A 256 -10.13 22.13 -18.95
CA PRO A 256 -10.62 22.30 -17.59
C PRO A 256 -11.61 23.46 -17.42
N LYS A 257 -11.49 24.54 -18.19
CA LYS A 257 -12.37 25.70 -18.08
C LYS A 257 -13.74 25.41 -18.69
N MET A 258 -13.75 24.81 -19.88
CA MET A 258 -14.98 24.40 -20.56
C MET A 258 -15.77 23.40 -19.70
N ILE A 259 -15.12 22.35 -19.21
CA ILE A 259 -15.81 21.31 -18.43
C ILE A 259 -16.29 21.84 -17.08
N SER A 260 -15.52 22.73 -16.44
CA SER A 260 -15.96 23.40 -15.21
C SER A 260 -17.21 24.25 -15.44
N SER A 261 -17.25 25.05 -16.51
CA SER A 261 -18.42 25.86 -16.84
C SER A 261 -19.69 25.02 -17.06
N LEU A 262 -19.56 23.89 -17.76
CA LEU A 262 -20.67 22.93 -17.95
C LEU A 262 -21.09 22.26 -16.64
N LEU A 263 -20.14 21.94 -15.76
CA LEU A 263 -20.41 21.37 -14.45
C LEU A 263 -21.16 22.37 -13.54
N GLU A 264 -20.81 23.66 -13.58
CA GLU A 264 -21.56 24.73 -12.88
C GLU A 264 -22.99 24.85 -13.40
N GLU A 265 -23.18 24.81 -14.72
CA GLU A 265 -24.51 24.83 -15.33
C GLU A 265 -25.34 23.62 -14.92
N PHE A 266 -24.75 22.41 -14.95
CA PHE A 266 -25.40 21.18 -14.51
C PHE A 266 -25.82 21.26 -13.04
N LYS A 267 -24.94 21.75 -12.15
CA LYS A 267 -25.24 21.94 -10.72
C LYS A 267 -26.35 22.97 -10.50
N ARG A 268 -26.36 24.08 -11.26
CA ARG A 268 -27.42 25.11 -11.20
C ARG A 268 -28.78 24.55 -11.61
N LYS A 269 -28.86 23.82 -12.74
CA LYS A 269 -30.10 23.20 -13.22
C LYS A 269 -30.66 22.20 -12.20
N LYS A 270 -29.80 21.38 -11.59
CA LYS A 270 -30.21 20.44 -10.52
C LYS A 270 -30.73 21.14 -9.27
N LEU A 271 -30.25 22.35 -8.96
CA LEU A 271 -30.74 23.16 -7.84
C LEU A 271 -32.12 23.76 -8.13
N CYS A 272 -32.34 24.29 -9.34
CA CYS A 272 -33.60 24.91 -9.77
C CYS A 272 -34.77 23.90 -9.82
N VAL A 273 -34.50 22.67 -10.25
CA VAL A 273 -35.50 21.58 -10.26
C VAL A 273 -35.92 21.17 -8.84
N LYS A 274 -35.07 21.36 -7.81
CA LYS A 274 -35.45 21.09 -6.41
C LYS A 274 -36.31 22.18 -5.79
N THR A 275 -36.30 23.40 -6.32
CA THR A 275 -37.07 24.54 -5.79
C THR A 275 -38.48 24.64 -6.38
N GLU A 276 -38.72 24.02 -7.55
CA GLU A 276 -40.05 24.01 -8.20
C GLU A 276 -41.01 22.95 -7.62
N SER A 277 -40.57 22.11 -6.66
CA SER A 277 -41.47 21.17 -5.95
C SER A 277 -42.13 21.76 -4.70
N CYS A 278 -42.08 23.09 -4.51
CA CYS A 278 -42.74 23.78 -3.39
C CYS A 278 -43.31 25.13 -3.84
N SER A 279 -44.23 25.11 -4.80
CA SER A 279 -45.05 26.28 -5.13
C SER A 279 -46.42 25.86 -5.66
N ASP A 280 -47.18 25.18 -4.80
CA ASP A 280 -48.63 25.07 -4.93
C ASP A 280 -49.26 25.45 -3.59
N TYR A 281 -49.23 26.74 -3.26
CA TYR A 281 -50.21 27.37 -2.39
C TYR A 281 -50.48 28.77 -2.92
N SER A 282 -51.41 28.84 -3.88
CA SER A 282 -52.11 30.07 -4.20
C SER A 282 -53.40 30.12 -3.38
N GLN A 283 -53.56 31.23 -2.65
CA GLN A 283 -54.84 31.84 -2.26
C GLN A 283 -55.70 31.12 -1.21
N THR A 284 -55.67 31.64 0.02
CA THR A 284 -56.88 32.12 0.73
C THR A 284 -56.50 33.13 1.81
N SER A 285 -56.90 34.39 1.60
CA SER A 285 -57.33 35.42 2.57
C SER A 285 -56.89 35.35 4.05
N GLU A 286 -56.18 36.40 4.49
CA GLU A 286 -56.12 36.85 5.89
C GLU A 286 -57.53 37.17 6.45
N PRO A 287 -57.71 37.19 7.78
CA PRO A 287 -57.62 38.50 8.45
C PRO A 287 -56.92 38.49 9.83
N TYR A 288 -56.13 39.57 10.05
CA TYR A 288 -55.92 40.34 11.28
C TYR A 288 -55.68 39.61 12.63
N PHE A 289 -54.49 39.83 13.20
CA PHE A 289 -54.37 40.28 14.61
C PHE A 289 -53.11 41.14 14.82
N GLN A 290 -53.30 42.26 15.53
CA GLN A 290 -52.32 43.32 15.80
C GLN A 290 -51.24 42.91 16.85
N GLY A 291 -50.11 43.65 16.84
CA GLY A 291 -48.83 43.44 17.55
C GLY A 291 -48.88 43.34 19.09
N VAL A 292 -47.78 43.19 19.84
CA VAL A 292 -46.34 43.59 19.75
C VAL A 292 -45.62 42.78 20.89
N PRO A 293 -44.33 42.94 21.26
CA PRO A 293 -43.09 43.34 20.56
C PRO A 293 -41.90 42.37 20.80
N PHE A 294 -40.79 42.69 20.13
CA PHE A 294 -39.41 42.21 20.33
C PHE A 294 -38.96 42.07 21.80
N GLN A 295 -38.24 40.99 22.12
CA GLN A 295 -37.08 41.04 23.01
C GLN A 295 -36.06 39.94 22.72
N MET A 296 -34.85 40.38 22.39
CA MET A 296 -33.64 39.56 22.30
C MET A 296 -33.23 39.05 23.69
N ALA A 297 -32.85 37.77 23.77
CA ALA A 297 -31.87 37.29 24.74
C ALA A 297 -31.20 36.00 24.22
N CYS A 298 -29.98 36.15 23.71
CA CYS A 298 -28.91 35.18 23.93
C CYS A 298 -28.08 35.73 25.09
N PRO A 299 -27.53 34.91 26.01
CA PRO A 299 -26.22 34.33 25.70
C PRO A 299 -25.89 32.96 26.33
N TYR A 300 -24.98 32.24 25.66
CA TYR A 300 -23.91 31.39 26.20
C TYR A 300 -24.20 30.40 27.34
N ILE A 301 -24.09 29.10 27.04
CA ILE A 301 -23.55 28.12 27.98
C ILE A 301 -22.42 27.33 27.29
N SER A 302 -21.31 27.28 28.02
CA SER A 302 -19.97 26.80 27.74
C SER A 302 -19.83 25.28 27.63
N TYR A 303 -18.85 24.85 26.83
CA TYR A 303 -18.22 23.52 26.86
C TYR A 303 -17.55 23.20 28.21
N SER A 304 -17.63 21.94 28.68
CA SER A 304 -16.51 20.97 28.86
C SER A 304 -16.96 19.69 29.62
N PRO A 305 -16.14 18.61 29.80
CA PRO A 305 -16.42 17.31 29.18
C PRO A 305 -16.48 16.13 30.19
N PHE A 306 -17.29 15.09 29.96
CA PHE A 306 -17.10 13.81 30.66
C PHE A 306 -17.38 12.59 29.78
N GLN A 307 -16.39 11.69 29.83
CA GLN A 307 -16.39 10.34 29.30
C GLN A 307 -17.49 9.50 29.96
N PHE A 308 -18.12 8.58 29.23
CA PHE A 308 -18.16 7.14 29.55
C PHE A 308 -18.84 6.35 28.42
N GLN A 309 -18.04 5.42 27.88
CA GLN A 309 -18.32 4.05 27.43
C GLN A 309 -19.73 3.60 26.95
N ASN A 310 -19.66 2.84 25.85
CA ASN A 310 -20.53 1.73 25.43
C ASN A 310 -21.92 2.06 24.89
N ILE A 311 -22.02 2.20 23.56
CA ILE A 311 -23.20 1.74 22.81
C ILE A 311 -22.73 0.90 21.62
N TYR A 312 -23.20 -0.35 21.62
CA TYR A 312 -23.04 -1.36 20.60
C TYR A 312 -23.69 -0.91 19.28
N PHE A 313 -22.95 -0.96 18.17
CA PHE A 313 -23.54 -0.92 16.84
C PHE A 313 -23.77 -2.35 16.32
N CYS A 314 -25.04 -2.65 16.08
CA CYS A 314 -25.54 -3.86 15.43
C CYS A 314 -24.93 -4.02 14.03
N LEU A 315 -24.35 -5.21 13.79
CA LEU A 315 -24.05 -5.70 12.44
C LEU A 315 -25.29 -6.41 11.88
N PRO A 316 -25.67 -6.22 10.61
CA PRO A 316 -26.77 -6.97 10.00
C PRO A 316 -26.40 -8.45 9.81
N GLN A 317 -27.22 -9.33 10.37
CA GLN A 317 -27.25 -10.75 10.06
C GLN A 317 -27.67 -10.96 8.60
N PHE A 318 -26.80 -11.53 7.78
CA PHE A 318 -27.21 -12.16 6.52
C PHE A 318 -27.58 -13.62 6.80
N TYR A 319 -28.80 -13.95 6.37
CA TYR A 319 -29.45 -15.24 6.46
C TYR A 319 -28.65 -16.36 5.77
N LEU A 320 -28.45 -17.46 6.50
CA LEU A 320 -28.16 -18.78 5.95
C LEU A 320 -29.48 -19.44 5.53
N LEU A 321 -29.58 -19.92 4.30
CA LEU A 321 -30.48 -21.01 3.94
C LEU A 321 -29.71 -22.12 3.21
N PRO A 322 -30.03 -23.40 3.47
CA PRO A 322 -29.31 -24.55 2.95
C PRO A 322 -29.94 -25.03 1.65
N HIS A 323 -29.14 -25.60 0.73
CA HIS A 323 -29.61 -26.74 -0.06
C HIS A 323 -28.45 -27.61 -0.52
N GLN A 324 -28.64 -28.90 -0.26
CA GLN A 324 -27.80 -30.02 -0.64
C GLN A 324 -27.88 -30.25 -2.15
N SER A 325 -26.74 -30.60 -2.76
CA SER A 325 -26.70 -31.55 -3.87
C SER A 325 -25.31 -32.17 -3.94
N GLN A 326 -25.27 -33.47 -3.66
CA GLN A 326 -24.18 -34.40 -3.95
C GLN A 326 -23.79 -34.31 -5.44
N ILE A 327 -22.51 -34.57 -5.77
CA ILE A 327 -22.09 -35.46 -6.86
C ILE A 327 -20.55 -35.63 -6.86
N ALA A 328 -20.17 -36.90 -6.80
CA ALA A 328 -19.03 -37.62 -7.36
C ALA A 328 -17.58 -37.05 -7.30
N ILE A 329 -16.81 -37.76 -6.49
CA ILE A 329 -15.37 -38.02 -6.66
C ILE A 329 -15.19 -38.89 -7.91
N GLN A 330 -14.34 -38.47 -8.85
CA GLN A 330 -13.65 -39.40 -9.74
C GLN A 330 -12.16 -39.08 -9.81
N ASN A 331 -11.39 -40.11 -9.50
CA ASN A 331 -9.95 -40.23 -9.58
C ASN A 331 -9.47 -40.06 -11.04
N PHE A 332 -8.31 -39.45 -11.23
CA PHE A 332 -7.47 -39.74 -12.39
C PHE A 332 -6.02 -39.95 -11.92
N ASN A 333 -5.62 -41.21 -11.98
CA ASN A 333 -4.23 -41.65 -12.04
C ASN A 333 -3.81 -41.71 -13.52
N GLU A 334 -2.53 -41.40 -13.74
CA GLU A 334 -1.61 -41.99 -14.73
C GLU A 334 -1.98 -41.97 -16.22
N THR A 335 -1.22 -41.19 -16.98
CA THR A 335 -0.26 -41.70 -17.98
C THR A 335 0.79 -40.65 -18.30
#